data_AF-A0A4S5BPN7-F1
#
_entry.id   AF-A0A4S5BPN7-F1
#
_cell.length_a   1.000
_cell.length_b   1.000
_cell.length_c   1.000
_cell.angle_alpha   90.00
_cell.angle_beta   90.00
_cell.angle_gamma   90.00
#
_symmetry.space_group_name_H-M   'P 1'
#
loop_
_entity.id
_entity.type
_entity.pdbx_description
1 polymer ?
#
loop_
_entity_poly.entity_id
_entity_poly.type
_entity_poly.pdbx_seq_one_letter_code
_entity_poly.pdbx_strand_id
1 'polypeptide(L)'
;TVVDHDEARVRREYRAYWEQTINAAAQRNQGLRQDNRAQRLLDQGFDELTGPAGQILVGTPEYVAERLIGMHQDLRHDLHFLQIDNGLGPAGTEEVMHLIAEEVAPHVRKETALSAT
;
A
#
# COMPACT_ATOMS: atom_id res chain seq x y z
N THR A 1 9.77 21.18 7.91
CA THR A 1 8.55 21.02 8.73
C THR A 1 8.25 19.54 8.71
N VAL A 2 8.23 18.87 9.86
CA VAL A 2 7.79 17.46 9.90
C VAL A 2 6.30 17.50 9.56
N VAL A 3 5.93 16.97 8.40
CA VAL A 3 4.52 16.81 8.03
C VAL A 3 3.97 15.78 9.01
N ASP A 4 2.96 16.16 9.80
CA ASP A 4 2.30 15.24 10.72
C ASP A 4 1.46 14.25 9.92
N HIS A 5 2.05 13.10 9.63
CA HIS A 5 1.40 11.98 8.96
C HIS A 5 0.59 11.20 10.00
N ASP A 6 -0.62 11.67 10.31
CA ASP A 6 -1.59 10.96 11.17
C ASP A 6 -1.94 9.58 10.55
N GLU A 7 -1.11 8.59 10.85
CA GLU A 7 -1.22 7.24 10.31
C GLU A 7 -2.56 6.61 10.65
N ALA A 8 -3.07 6.88 11.86
CA ALA A 8 -4.35 6.37 12.30
C ALA A 8 -5.49 6.91 11.43
N ARG A 9 -5.44 8.19 11.03
CA ARG A 9 -6.40 8.75 10.07
C ARG A 9 -6.27 8.10 8.69
N VAL A 10 -5.07 8.04 8.12
CA VAL A 10 -4.85 7.46 6.79
C VAL A 10 -5.33 6.02 6.72
N ARG A 11 -5.03 5.20 7.73
CA ARG A 11 -5.50 3.82 7.82
C ARG A 11 -7.02 3.70 7.94
N ARG A 12 -7.68 4.58 8.71
CA ARG A 12 -9.15 4.58 8.82
C ARG A 12 -9.82 4.96 7.49
N GLU A 13 -9.34 6.00 6.84
CA GLU A 13 -9.89 6.47 5.55
C GLU A 13 -9.71 5.42 4.47
N TYR A 14 -8.51 4.83 4.37
CA TYR A 14 -8.25 3.76 3.41
C TYR A 14 -9.08 2.50 3.70
N ARG A 15 -9.30 2.14 4.98
CA ARG A 15 -10.18 1.01 5.33
C ARG A 15 -11.58 1.20 4.78
N ALA A 16 -12.18 2.38 4.96
CA ALA A 16 -13.53 2.64 4.48
C ALA A 16 -13.63 2.48 2.95
N TYR A 17 -12.64 3.01 2.23
CA TYR A 17 -12.54 2.84 0.78
C TYR A 17 -12.35 1.37 0.36
N TRP A 18 -11.44 0.65 1.01
CA TRP A 18 -11.14 -0.75 0.72
C TRP A 18 -12.36 -1.64 0.96
N GLU A 19 -13.04 -1.49 2.10
CA GLU A 19 -14.23 -2.25 2.46
C GLU A 19 -15.35 -2.01 1.44
N GLN A 20 -15.60 -0.76 1.06
CA GLN A 20 -16.59 -0.44 0.04
C GLN A 20 -16.26 -1.11 -1.30
N THR A 21 -15.01 -0.99 -1.74
CA THR A 21 -14.55 -1.47 -3.05
C THR A 21 -14.57 -2.99 -3.12
N ILE A 22 -14.05 -3.67 -2.10
CA ILE A 22 -13.93 -5.12 -2.09
C ILE A 22 -15.30 -5.80 -1.93
N ASN A 23 -16.20 -5.24 -1.10
CA ASN A 23 -17.56 -5.75 -0.97
C ASN A 23 -18.34 -5.61 -2.28
N ALA A 24 -18.25 -4.46 -2.94
CA ALA A 24 -18.89 -4.25 -4.23
C ALA A 24 -18.35 -5.22 -5.30
N ALA A 25 -17.03 -5.48 -5.31
CA ALA A 25 -16.43 -6.47 -6.20
C ALA A 25 -16.88 -7.90 -5.89
N ALA A 26 -16.94 -8.28 -4.61
CA ALA A 26 -17.38 -9.61 -4.19
C ALA A 26 -18.85 -9.88 -4.58
N GLN A 27 -19.72 -8.89 -4.38
CA GLN A 27 -21.13 -8.94 -4.79
C GLN A 27 -21.28 -9.08 -6.31
N ARG A 28 -20.56 -8.29 -7.10
CA ARG A 28 -20.58 -8.38 -8.58
C ARG A 28 -20.13 -9.75 -9.09
N ASN A 29 -19.20 -10.38 -8.39
CA ASN A 29 -18.63 -11.67 -8.77
C ASN A 29 -19.39 -12.86 -8.18
N GLN A 30 -20.48 -12.63 -7.45
CA GLN A 30 -21.24 -13.70 -6.81
C GLN A 30 -21.82 -14.67 -7.85
N GLY A 31 -21.56 -15.97 -7.68
CA GLY A 31 -22.05 -17.02 -8.56
C GLY A 31 -21.25 -17.22 -9.85
N LEU A 32 -20.21 -16.42 -10.11
CA LEU A 32 -19.25 -16.72 -11.18
C LEU A 32 -18.48 -17.99 -10.82
N ARG A 33 -18.27 -18.89 -11.80
CA ARG A 33 -17.51 -20.15 -11.60
C ARG A 33 -16.01 -19.91 -11.38
N GLN A 34 -15.52 -18.71 -11.64
CA GLN A 34 -14.14 -18.30 -11.44
C GLN A 34 -13.84 -18.00 -9.97
N ASP A 35 -12.57 -18.11 -9.64
CA ASP A 35 -11.99 -17.84 -8.35
C ASP A 35 -12.20 -16.36 -7.97
N ASN A 36 -13.19 -16.08 -7.11
CA ASN A 36 -13.53 -14.71 -6.73
C ASN A 36 -12.41 -14.07 -5.88
N ARG A 37 -11.49 -13.33 -6.52
CA ARG A 37 -10.38 -12.63 -5.85
C ARG A 37 -10.88 -11.70 -4.73
N ALA A 38 -12.01 -11.03 -4.93
CA ALA A 38 -12.58 -10.14 -3.92
C ALA A 38 -13.01 -10.90 -2.66
N GLN A 39 -13.60 -12.09 -2.82
CA GLN A 39 -13.93 -12.96 -1.69
C GLN A 39 -12.66 -13.41 -0.94
N ARG A 40 -11.60 -13.80 -1.66
CA ARG A 40 -10.33 -14.19 -1.01
C ARG A 40 -9.71 -13.06 -0.19
N LEU A 41 -9.78 -11.82 -0.69
CA LEU A 41 -9.29 -10.65 0.02
C LEU A 41 -10.15 -10.31 1.25
N LEU A 42 -11.47 -10.53 1.18
CA LEU A 42 -12.35 -10.45 2.34
C LEU A 42 -12.01 -11.52 3.39
N ASP A 43 -11.78 -12.76 2.96
CA ASP A 43 -11.42 -13.87 3.85
C ASP A 43 -10.06 -13.65 4.54
N GLN A 44 -9.09 -13.06 3.82
CA GLN A 44 -7.79 -12.67 4.38
C GLN A 44 -7.90 -11.49 5.36
N GLY A 45 -8.77 -10.52 5.06
CA GLY A 45 -9.07 -9.41 5.96
C GLY A 45 -8.07 -8.24 5.87
N PHE A 46 -8.58 -7.04 6.19
CA PHE A 46 -7.84 -5.78 6.05
C PHE A 46 -6.57 -5.71 6.90
N ASP A 47 -6.63 -6.17 8.15
CA ASP A 47 -5.50 -6.05 9.09
C ASP A 47 -4.32 -6.92 8.68
N GLU A 48 -4.59 -8.13 8.17
CA GLU A 48 -3.55 -8.99 7.62
C GLU A 48 -2.95 -8.36 6.36
N LEU A 49 -3.81 -7.87 5.45
CA LEU A 49 -3.39 -7.28 4.18
C LEU A 49 -2.56 -6.00 4.33
N THR A 50 -2.84 -5.18 5.35
CA THR A 50 -2.17 -3.89 5.61
C THR A 50 -1.17 -3.93 6.78
N GLY A 51 -1.00 -5.10 7.39
CA GLY A 51 -0.07 -5.32 8.49
C GLY A 51 1.39 -5.41 8.02
N PRO A 52 2.33 -5.59 8.96
CA PRO A 52 3.78 -5.60 8.68
C PRO A 52 4.27 -6.70 7.73
N ALA A 53 3.48 -7.75 7.52
CA ALA A 53 3.75 -8.82 6.55
C ALA A 53 2.77 -8.81 5.37
N GLY A 54 1.82 -7.86 5.34
CA GLY A 54 0.79 -7.76 4.32
C GLY A 54 1.34 -7.28 2.96
N GLN A 55 0.49 -7.30 1.94
CA GLN A 55 0.85 -6.85 0.59
C GLN A 55 0.45 -5.40 0.29
N ILE A 56 -0.38 -4.79 1.13
CA ILE A 56 -0.88 -3.42 0.93
C ILE A 56 -0.08 -2.46 1.82
N LEU A 57 0.46 -1.41 1.20
CA LEU A 57 1.28 -0.39 1.86
C LEU A 57 0.41 0.82 2.19
N VAL A 58 0.07 1.00 3.47
CA VAL A 58 -0.77 2.11 3.96
C VAL A 58 -0.18 2.62 5.26
N GLY A 59 0.31 3.86 5.26
CA GLY A 59 0.86 4.51 6.43
C GLY A 59 1.57 5.81 6.09
N THR A 60 2.50 6.22 6.95
CA THR A 60 3.38 7.38 6.69
C THR A 60 4.40 7.07 5.59
N PRO A 61 5.03 8.09 4.96
CA PRO A 61 6.13 7.87 4.02
C PRO A 61 7.26 7.00 4.61
N GLU A 62 7.61 7.19 5.88
CA GLU A 62 8.61 6.40 6.59
C GLU A 62 8.20 4.93 6.69
N TYR A 63 6.97 4.65 7.13
CA TYR A 63 6.45 3.28 7.21
C TYR A 63 6.49 2.58 5.84
N VAL A 64 6.07 3.28 4.79
CA VAL A 64 6.11 2.73 3.42
C VAL A 64 7.54 2.46 2.97
N ALA A 65 8.47 3.38 3.26
CA ALA A 65 9.87 3.23 2.89
C ALA A 65 10.53 2.03 3.61
N GLU A 66 10.33 1.89 4.92
CA GLU A 66 10.83 0.76 5.71
C GLU A 66 10.32 -0.58 5.16
N ARG A 67 9.03 -0.64 4.80
CA ARG A 67 8.42 -1.84 4.22
C ARG A 67 9.02 -2.18 2.87
N LEU A 68 9.27 -1.19 2.01
CA LEU A 68 9.92 -1.40 0.71
C LEU A 68 11.38 -1.87 0.86
N ILE A 69 12.12 -1.32 1.82
CA ILE A 69 13.49 -1.77 2.14
C ILE A 69 13.47 -3.22 2.61
N GLY A 70 12.55 -3.58 3.52
CA GLY A 70 12.38 -4.96 3.99
C GLY A 70 12.05 -5.92 2.84
N MET A 71 11.11 -5.55 1.96
CA MET A 71 10.79 -6.35 0.78
C MET A 71 11.99 -6.50 -0.16
N HIS A 72 12.84 -5.47 -0.31
CA HIS A 72 14.07 -5.59 -1.09
C HIS A 72 15.05 -6.57 -0.44
N GLN A 73 15.21 -6.53 0.89
CA GLN A 73 16.09 -7.45 1.62
C GLN A 73 15.62 -8.90 1.47
N ASP A 74 14.32 -9.15 1.60
CA ASP A 74 13.74 -10.50 1.55
C ASP A 74 13.72 -11.08 0.13
N LEU A 75 13.34 -10.27 -0.87
CA LEU A 75 13.11 -10.74 -2.24
C LEU A 75 14.30 -10.49 -3.17
N ARG A 76 15.28 -9.69 -2.74
CA ARG A 76 16.46 -9.30 -3.53
C ARG A 76 16.10 -8.73 -4.91
N HIS A 77 15.00 -8.00 -5.01
CA HIS A 77 14.51 -7.41 -6.25
C HIS A 77 15.15 -6.04 -6.51
N ASP A 78 15.48 -5.74 -7.76
CA ASP A 78 16.05 -4.45 -8.17
C ASP A 78 14.99 -3.41 -8.58
N LEU A 79 13.79 -3.88 -8.92
CA LEU A 79 12.69 -3.06 -9.41
C LEU A 79 11.39 -3.38 -8.66
N HIS A 80 10.77 -2.34 -8.09
CA HIS A 80 9.47 -2.41 -7.43
C HIS A 80 8.47 -1.52 -8.16
N PHE A 81 7.34 -2.09 -8.57
CA PHE A 81 6.22 -1.33 -9.12
C PHE A 81 5.18 -1.08 -8.03
N LEU A 82 4.85 0.19 -7.78
CA LEU A 82 3.77 0.58 -6.88
C LEU A 82 2.48 0.81 -7.67
N GLN A 83 1.40 0.15 -7.25
CA GLN A 83 0.05 0.49 -7.69
C GLN A 83 -0.56 1.45 -6.66
N ILE A 84 -0.98 2.63 -7.13
CA ILE A 84 -1.72 3.59 -6.30
C ILE A 84 -3.21 3.39 -6.58
N ASP A 85 -3.88 2.75 -5.64
CA ASP A 85 -5.33 2.56 -5.64
C ASP A 85 -5.88 3.04 -4.30
N ASN A 86 -6.02 4.35 -4.17
CA ASN A 86 -6.17 5.06 -2.89
C ASN A 86 -7.59 5.60 -2.66
N GLY A 87 -8.49 5.47 -3.63
CA GLY A 87 -9.85 6.01 -3.55
C GLY A 87 -9.93 7.54 -3.53
N LEU A 88 -8.81 8.24 -3.77
CA LEU A 88 -8.73 9.70 -3.76
C LEU A 88 -9.08 10.28 -5.14
N GLY A 89 -9.50 11.54 -5.14
CA GLY A 89 -9.58 12.33 -6.36
C GLY A 89 -8.19 12.68 -6.92
N PRO A 90 -8.11 13.25 -8.14
CA PRO A 90 -6.84 13.51 -8.82
C PRO A 90 -5.81 14.27 -7.97
N ALA A 91 -6.22 15.32 -7.26
CA ALA A 91 -5.31 16.12 -6.44
C ALA A 91 -4.71 15.33 -5.26
N GLY A 92 -5.51 14.47 -4.61
CA GLY A 92 -5.00 13.62 -3.53
C GLY A 92 -4.07 12.53 -4.05
N THR A 93 -4.33 12.00 -5.25
CA THR A 93 -3.42 11.06 -5.91
C THR A 93 -2.12 11.73 -6.32
N GLU A 94 -2.17 12.96 -6.80
CA GLU A 94 -0.98 13.78 -7.09
C GLU A 94 -0.15 14.02 -5.83
N GLU A 95 -0.78 14.36 -4.71
CA GLU A 95 -0.10 14.50 -3.41
C GLU A 95 0.58 13.19 -2.98
N VAL A 96 -0.08 12.04 -3.10
CA VAL A 96 0.53 10.73 -2.83
C VAL A 96 1.73 10.47 -3.74
N MET A 97 1.65 10.82 -5.03
CA MET A 97 2.78 10.69 -5.95
C MET A 97 3.95 11.59 -5.54
N HIS A 98 3.68 12.82 -5.07
CA HIS A 98 4.71 13.72 -4.53
C HIS A 98 5.38 13.13 -3.29
N LEU A 99 4.62 12.63 -2.31
CA LEU A 99 5.19 11.99 -1.12
C LEU A 99 6.08 10.79 -1.49
N ILE A 100 5.65 9.98 -2.46
CA ILE A 100 6.47 8.85 -2.95
C ILE A 100 7.78 9.36 -3.58
N ALA A 101 7.71 10.39 -4.43
CA ALA A 101 8.85 10.89 -5.17
C ALA A 101 9.87 11.64 -4.28
N GLU A 102 9.37 12.40 -3.30
CA GLU A 102 10.17 13.33 -2.51
C GLU A 102 10.64 12.74 -1.18
N GLU A 103 9.88 11.81 -0.60
CA GLU A 103 10.17 11.27 0.75
C GLU A 103 10.51 9.78 0.71
N VAL A 104 9.65 8.95 0.10
CA VAL A 104 9.82 7.48 0.10
C VAL A 104 10.99 7.04 -0.77
N ALA A 105 10.98 7.40 -2.05
CA ALA A 105 11.94 6.89 -3.02
C ALA A 105 13.39 7.29 -2.70
N PRO A 106 13.70 8.52 -2.26
CA PRO A 106 15.06 8.89 -1.85
C PRO A 106 15.54 8.06 -0.65
N HIS A 107 14.67 7.82 0.34
CA HIS A 107 15.01 7.02 1.51
C HIS A 107 15.32 5.56 1.13
N VAL A 108 14.42 4.93 0.35
CA VAL A 108 14.61 3.54 -0.12
C VAL A 108 15.91 3.42 -0.92
N ARG A 109 16.15 4.31 -1.89
CA ARG A 109 17.37 4.27 -2.74
C ARG A 109 18.65 4.39 -1.92
N LYS A 110 18.66 5.26 -0.91
CA LYS A 110 19.83 5.43 -0.04
C LYS A 110 20.16 4.14 0.71
N GLU A 111 19.17 3.52 1.33
CA GLU A 111 19.38 2.32 2.16
C GLU A 111 19.66 1.05 1.33
N THR A 112 19.04 0.91 0.16
CA THR A 112 19.28 -0.25 -0.72
C THR A 112 20.60 -0.15 -1.48
N ALA A 113 21.07 1.06 -1.83
CA ALA A 113 22.40 1.25 -2.42
C ALA A 113 23.52 0.88 -1.44
N LEU A 114 23.36 1.17 -0.15
CA LEU A 114 24.30 0.75 0.89
C LEU A 114 24.34 -0.77 1.07
N SER A 115 23.22 -1.45 0.83
CA SER A 115 23.10 -2.92 0.95
C SER A 115 23.73 -3.68 -0.23
N ALA A 116 24.14 -2.98 -1.30
CA ALA A 116 24.75 -3.55 -2.50
C ALA A 116 26.29 -3.55 -2.48
N THR A 117 26.91 -3.07 -1.40
CA THR A 117 28.37 -2.99 -1.21
C THR A 117 28.85 -4.03 -0.20
#